data_AF-D3EFN0-F1
#
_entry.id   AF-D3EFN0-F1
#
_cell.length_a   1.000
_cell.length_b   1.000
_cell.length_c   1.000
_cell.angle_alpha   90.00
_cell.angle_beta   90.00
_cell.angle_gamma   90.00
#
_symmetry.space_group_name_H-M   'P 1'
#
loop_
_entity.id
_entity.type
_entity.pdbx_description
1 polymer ?
#
loop_
_entity_poly.entity_id
_entity_poly.type
_entity_poly.pdbx_seq_one_letter_code
_entity_poly.pdbx_strand_id
1 'polypeptide(L)'
;MNSNCKAPKLLQQLVEWEGSFAHEVAYLEKPSGLFLGLDYSQDGYFCTPVDSIPFASTGGDGVHFALLTDFGIVKDLEEALVIRVSPMDHERVRIVAKNINDFFSLHFYNESLAWNEFQNEDRYLSHLQEEQSRESNSEWFDHDRWKFEKGKVLNEVKNRFDILPIEQPFSYINNLRIERSFQVTVNTLDSIGTKQFMPAVSNETIEMLALVRHLQHTCSGDKTLIDRIANDLRLLGYNHEADSLVSRLFI
;
A
#
# COMPACT_ATOMS: atom_id res chain seq x y z
N MET A 1 20.11 -2.43 -6.24
CA MET A 1 19.12 -3.54 -6.27
C MET A 1 19.34 -4.42 -5.05
N ASN A 2 18.44 -4.41 -4.05
CA ASN A 2 18.32 -5.56 -3.15
C ASN A 2 17.46 -6.60 -3.89
N SER A 3 18.10 -7.30 -4.82
CA SER A 3 17.52 -8.19 -5.84
C SER A 3 17.01 -9.55 -5.32
N ASN A 4 16.55 -9.62 -4.07
CA ASN A 4 16.14 -10.89 -3.45
C ASN A 4 14.63 -11.04 -3.22
N CYS A 5 13.82 -10.06 -3.61
CA CYS A 5 12.37 -10.16 -3.52
C CYS A 5 11.78 -10.69 -4.83
N LYS A 6 10.94 -11.72 -4.74
CA LYS A 6 10.19 -12.27 -5.86
C LYS A 6 8.96 -11.38 -6.11
N ALA A 7 8.88 -10.82 -7.32
CA ALA A 7 7.76 -9.97 -7.72
C ALA A 7 6.43 -10.73 -7.72
N PRO A 8 5.30 -10.07 -7.43
CA PRO A 8 3.99 -10.72 -7.48
C PRO A 8 3.61 -11.04 -8.92
N LYS A 9 3.30 -12.32 -9.16
CA LYS A 9 2.79 -12.80 -10.45
C LYS A 9 1.42 -12.18 -10.75
N LEU A 10 0.55 -12.04 -9.75
CA LEU A 10 -0.77 -11.44 -9.93
C LEU A 10 -0.66 -10.00 -10.46
N LEU A 11 0.27 -9.21 -9.92
CA LEU A 11 0.50 -7.84 -10.39
C LEU A 11 0.95 -7.79 -11.84
N GLN A 12 1.91 -8.64 -12.22
CA GLN A 12 2.40 -8.71 -13.60
C GLN A 12 1.26 -9.07 -14.56
N GLN A 13 0.44 -10.05 -14.19
CA GLN A 13 -0.72 -10.47 -14.97
C GLN A 13 -1.77 -9.36 -15.10
N LEU A 14 -1.99 -8.57 -14.04
CA LEU A 14 -2.91 -7.43 -14.06
C LEU A 14 -2.37 -6.28 -14.93
N VAL A 15 -1.08 -5.94 -14.85
CA VAL A 15 -0.45 -4.92 -15.70
C VAL A 15 -0.59 -5.28 -17.18
N GLU A 16 -0.28 -6.52 -17.54
CA GLU A 16 -0.44 -7.01 -18.92
C GLU A 16 -1.91 -6.98 -19.36
N TRP A 17 -2.81 -7.40 -18.47
CA TRP A 17 -4.24 -7.39 -18.74
C TRP A 17 -4.78 -5.98 -18.93
N GLU A 18 -4.39 -4.99 -18.12
CA GLU A 18 -4.83 -3.60 -18.26
C GLU A 18 -4.54 -3.08 -19.67
N GLY A 19 -3.32 -3.31 -20.18
CA GLY A 19 -2.94 -2.90 -21.53
C GLY A 19 -3.78 -3.56 -22.61
N SER A 20 -4.12 -4.84 -22.44
CA SER A 20 -4.94 -5.58 -23.40
C SER A 20 -6.44 -5.28 -23.29
N PHE A 21 -6.95 -4.91 -22.12
CA PHE A 21 -8.38 -4.80 -21.83
C PHE A 21 -8.90 -3.36 -21.82
N ALA A 22 -8.04 -2.35 -21.74
CA ALA A 22 -8.44 -0.94 -21.67
C ALA A 22 -9.42 -0.50 -22.79
N HIS A 23 -9.28 -1.06 -24.00
CA HIS A 23 -10.17 -0.75 -25.12
C HIS A 23 -11.62 -1.25 -24.93
N GLU A 24 -11.85 -2.25 -24.08
CA GLU A 24 -13.18 -2.77 -23.74
C GLU A 24 -13.94 -1.87 -22.77
N VAL A 25 -13.22 -0.99 -22.07
CA VAL A 25 -13.68 -0.11 -20.99
C VAL A 25 -13.10 1.30 -21.12
N ALA A 26 -13.23 1.87 -22.32
CA ALA A 26 -12.64 3.17 -22.67
C ALA A 26 -13.15 4.36 -21.85
N TYR A 27 -14.27 4.25 -21.14
CA TYR A 27 -14.78 5.30 -20.25
C TYR A 27 -14.05 5.36 -18.90
N LEU A 28 -13.45 4.26 -18.46
CA LEU A 28 -12.78 4.19 -17.15
C LEU A 28 -11.34 4.74 -17.15
N GLU A 29 -10.80 5.13 -18.31
CA GLU A 29 -9.39 5.42 -18.59
C GLU A 29 -8.44 4.22 -18.35
N LYS A 30 -8.55 3.56 -17.20
CA LYS A 30 -7.85 2.33 -16.83
C LYS A 30 -8.82 1.31 -16.23
N PRO A 31 -8.70 0.01 -16.56
CA PRO A 31 -9.57 -1.02 -15.99
C PRO A 31 -9.56 -1.07 -14.47
N SER A 32 -8.39 -0.96 -13.81
CA SER A 32 -8.34 -0.90 -12.34
C SER A 32 -8.59 0.50 -11.78
N GLY A 33 -8.41 1.56 -12.56
CA GLY A 33 -8.36 2.93 -12.04
C GLY A 33 -7.03 3.28 -11.33
N LEU A 34 -6.00 2.43 -11.42
CA LEU A 34 -4.69 2.64 -10.80
C LEU A 34 -3.56 2.59 -11.83
N PHE A 35 -2.50 3.36 -11.61
CA PHE A 35 -1.24 3.20 -12.34
C PHE A 35 -0.44 2.07 -11.71
N LEU A 36 -0.53 0.87 -12.29
CA LEU A 36 0.12 -0.34 -11.79
C LEU A 36 1.56 -0.47 -12.30
N GLY A 37 2.46 -0.92 -11.42
CA GLY A 37 3.84 -1.24 -11.74
C GLY A 37 4.75 -1.15 -10.52
N LEU A 38 5.65 -2.12 -10.35
CA LEU A 38 6.63 -2.08 -9.25
C LEU A 38 7.63 -0.95 -9.48
N ASP A 39 7.72 -0.08 -8.49
CA ASP A 39 8.72 0.98 -8.44
C ASP A 39 9.83 0.59 -7.46
N TYR A 40 11.00 0.28 -8.01
CA TYR A 40 12.22 -0.01 -7.24
C TYR A 40 13.13 1.23 -7.11
N SER A 41 12.67 2.38 -7.59
CA SER A 41 13.39 3.63 -7.39
C SER A 41 13.49 3.93 -5.89
N GLN A 42 14.56 4.62 -5.52
CA GLN A 42 14.72 5.12 -4.15
C GLN A 42 13.93 6.41 -3.92
N ASP A 43 13.29 6.89 -4.98
CA ASP A 43 12.55 8.14 -5.01
C ASP A 43 11.14 7.91 -4.43
N GLY A 44 10.46 8.99 -4.09
CA GLY A 44 9.13 8.94 -3.49
C GLY A 44 8.97 9.93 -2.36
N TYR A 45 7.81 9.88 -1.69
CA TYR A 45 7.52 10.80 -0.61
C TYR A 45 8.31 10.44 0.65
N PHE A 46 8.68 11.46 1.43
CA PHE A 46 9.40 11.31 2.70
C PHE A 46 8.76 10.29 3.65
N CYS A 47 7.43 10.16 3.62
CA CYS A 47 6.64 9.28 4.45
C CYS A 47 6.42 7.86 3.89
N THR A 48 6.89 7.57 2.67
CA THR A 48 6.83 6.20 2.11
C THR A 48 7.88 5.34 2.84
N PRO A 49 7.52 4.28 3.57
CA PRO A 49 8.48 3.51 4.36
C PRO A 49 9.64 2.98 3.51
N VAL A 50 10.87 3.13 3.98
CA VAL A 50 12.08 2.68 3.25
C VAL A 50 12.10 1.17 2.97
N ASP A 51 11.37 0.41 3.79
CA ASP A 51 11.24 -1.03 3.69
C ASP A 51 9.96 -1.46 2.96
N SER A 52 9.49 -0.62 2.05
CA SER A 52 8.34 -0.90 1.18
C SER A 52 8.65 -0.65 -0.29
N ILE A 53 7.94 -1.36 -1.16
CA ILE A 53 8.08 -1.26 -2.63
C ILE A 53 6.75 -0.78 -3.20
N PRO A 54 6.63 0.47 -3.66
CA PRO A 54 5.43 0.96 -4.32
C PRO A 54 5.07 0.11 -5.55
N PHE A 55 3.76 -0.10 -5.77
CA PHE A 55 3.30 -0.92 -6.89
C PHE A 55 2.05 -0.38 -7.61
N ALA A 56 1.35 0.57 -6.99
CA ALA A 56 0.17 1.19 -7.58
C ALA A 56 0.07 2.64 -7.12
N SER A 57 -0.29 3.56 -8.01
CA SER A 57 -0.62 4.93 -7.65
C SER A 57 -1.96 5.36 -8.21
N THR A 58 -2.54 6.37 -7.58
CA THR A 58 -3.87 6.89 -7.91
C THR A 58 -3.82 8.00 -8.95
N GLY A 59 -2.63 8.56 -9.18
CA GLY A 59 -2.42 9.76 -10.01
C GLY A 59 -2.79 11.09 -9.33
N GLY A 60 -3.31 11.08 -8.11
CA GLY A 60 -3.75 12.27 -7.37
C GLY A 60 -3.19 12.34 -5.95
N ASP A 61 -2.87 13.56 -5.50
CA ASP A 61 -2.38 13.89 -4.14
C ASP A 61 -1.18 13.06 -3.63
N GLY A 62 -0.46 12.40 -4.54
CA GLY A 62 0.64 11.51 -4.19
C GLY A 62 0.22 10.20 -3.53
N VAL A 63 -1.08 9.86 -3.54
CA VAL A 63 -1.57 8.63 -2.91
C VAL A 63 -1.11 7.41 -3.71
N HIS A 64 -0.54 6.45 -3.00
CA HIS A 64 -0.03 5.22 -3.60
C HIS A 64 -0.09 4.04 -2.63
N PHE A 65 0.06 2.84 -3.17
CA PHE A 65 0.10 1.59 -2.43
C PHE A 65 1.47 0.94 -2.58
N ALA A 66 1.94 0.33 -1.51
CA ALA A 66 3.26 -0.30 -1.46
C ALA A 66 3.19 -1.66 -0.73
N LEU A 67 4.10 -2.56 -1.13
CA LEU A 67 4.28 -3.87 -0.54
C LEU A 67 5.32 -3.75 0.58
N LEU A 68 4.91 -4.05 1.81
CA LEU A 68 5.77 -3.95 2.99
C LEU A 68 6.68 -5.18 3.09
N THR A 69 7.98 -4.95 2.99
CA THR A 69 8.98 -6.03 3.04
C THR A 69 9.41 -6.39 4.46
N ASP A 70 9.01 -5.57 5.46
CA ASP A 70 9.47 -5.65 6.84
C ASP A 70 11.00 -5.73 6.91
N PHE A 71 11.69 -4.71 6.38
CA PHE A 71 13.16 -4.66 6.22
C PHE A 71 13.75 -5.91 5.53
N GLY A 72 13.09 -6.34 4.46
CA GLY A 72 13.51 -7.49 3.68
C GLY A 72 13.26 -8.85 4.33
N ILE A 73 12.50 -8.97 5.41
CA ILE A 73 12.04 -10.28 5.91
C ILE A 73 11.16 -10.98 4.89
N VAL A 74 10.21 -10.23 4.32
CA VAL A 74 9.28 -10.76 3.34
C VAL A 74 9.98 -10.77 1.98
N LYS A 75 10.32 -11.98 1.51
CA LYS A 75 10.97 -12.21 0.22
C LYS A 75 10.01 -12.51 -0.91
N ASP A 76 8.85 -13.11 -0.62
CA ASP A 76 7.80 -13.30 -1.63
C ASP A 76 6.81 -12.14 -1.52
N LEU A 77 6.82 -11.24 -2.51
CA LEU A 77 5.97 -10.07 -2.49
C LEU A 77 4.50 -10.40 -2.79
N GLU A 78 4.18 -11.61 -3.24
CA GLU A 78 2.79 -12.08 -3.26
C GLU A 78 2.20 -12.03 -1.85
N GLU A 79 2.98 -12.32 -0.81
CA GLU A 79 2.52 -12.44 0.58
C GLU A 79 2.77 -11.17 1.42
N ALA A 80 3.29 -10.12 0.79
CA ALA A 80 3.62 -8.88 1.50
C ALA A 80 2.36 -8.09 1.86
N LEU A 81 2.31 -7.58 3.10
CA LEU A 81 1.26 -6.66 3.52
C LEU A 81 1.21 -5.47 2.56
N VAL A 82 0.01 -5.05 2.19
CA VAL A 82 -0.20 -3.85 1.39
C VAL A 82 -0.49 -2.68 2.32
N ILE A 83 0.30 -1.63 2.15
CA ILE A 83 0.09 -0.34 2.81
C ILE A 83 -0.38 0.70 1.81
N ARG A 84 -1.26 1.59 2.25
CA ARG A 84 -1.62 2.83 1.58
C ARG A 84 -0.80 3.96 2.18
N VAL A 85 -0.22 4.77 1.31
CA VAL A 85 0.54 5.98 1.66
C VAL A 85 -0.19 7.19 1.08
N SER A 86 -0.53 8.16 1.94
CA SER A 86 -1.08 9.47 1.58
C SER A 86 -0.27 10.58 2.23
N PRO A 87 0.61 11.26 1.48
CA PRO A 87 1.47 12.31 2.02
C PRO A 87 0.70 13.48 2.65
N MET A 88 -0.50 13.73 2.14
CA MET A 88 -1.36 14.85 2.54
C MET A 88 -2.20 14.57 3.79
N ASP A 89 -2.33 13.31 4.20
CA ASP A 89 -3.10 12.93 5.38
C ASP A 89 -2.30 13.16 6.68
N HIS A 90 -3.01 13.28 7.80
CA HIS A 90 -2.36 13.26 9.11
C HIS A 90 -1.74 11.90 9.42
N GLU A 91 -2.54 10.84 9.25
CA GLU A 91 -2.07 9.45 9.28
C GLU A 91 -1.66 9.02 7.87
N ARG A 92 -0.38 9.24 7.57
CA ARG A 92 0.13 9.09 6.20
C ARG A 92 0.23 7.66 5.72
N VAL A 93 0.36 6.69 6.62
CA VAL A 93 0.58 5.29 6.24
C VAL A 93 -0.41 4.40 6.99
N ARG A 94 -1.04 3.46 6.27
CA ARG A 94 -1.99 2.51 6.83
C ARG A 94 -1.88 1.15 6.18
N ILE A 95 -2.05 0.09 6.95
CA ILE A 95 -2.20 -1.27 6.40
C ILE A 95 -3.64 -1.41 5.88
N VAL A 96 -3.77 -1.85 4.63
CA VAL A 96 -5.06 -1.97 3.94
C VAL A 96 -5.36 -3.38 3.47
N ALA A 97 -4.36 -4.24 3.26
CA ALA A 97 -4.58 -5.65 2.93
C ALA A 97 -3.43 -6.54 3.36
N LYS A 98 -3.73 -7.83 3.54
CA LYS A 98 -2.76 -8.84 3.98
C LYS A 98 -1.74 -9.19 2.90
N ASN A 99 -2.17 -9.15 1.66
CA ASN A 99 -1.40 -9.50 0.48
C ASN A 99 -1.97 -8.80 -0.75
N ILE A 100 -1.32 -8.99 -1.89
CA ILE A 100 -1.74 -8.32 -3.13
C ILE A 100 -3.08 -8.82 -3.67
N ASN A 101 -3.41 -10.09 -3.44
CA ASN A 101 -4.70 -10.66 -3.86
C ASN A 101 -5.85 -10.00 -3.08
N ASP A 102 -5.73 -9.96 -1.75
CA ASP A 102 -6.70 -9.32 -0.87
C ASP A 102 -6.83 -7.82 -1.17
N PHE A 103 -5.72 -7.16 -1.52
CA PHE A 103 -5.76 -5.76 -1.96
C PHE A 103 -6.65 -5.58 -3.19
N PHE A 104 -6.46 -6.38 -4.24
CA PHE A 104 -7.31 -6.26 -5.43
C PHE A 104 -8.75 -6.69 -5.16
N SER A 105 -8.99 -7.66 -4.28
CA SER A 105 -10.34 -8.01 -3.81
C SER A 105 -11.02 -6.81 -3.13
N LEU A 106 -10.31 -6.08 -2.26
CA LEU A 106 -10.85 -4.86 -1.66
C LEU A 106 -11.01 -3.75 -2.70
N HIS A 107 -10.00 -3.50 -3.53
CA HIS A 107 -10.00 -2.42 -4.52
C HIS A 107 -11.15 -2.55 -5.53
N PHE A 108 -11.42 -3.76 -6.03
CA PHE A 108 -12.49 -3.96 -7.01
C PHE A 108 -13.89 -3.98 -6.39
N TYR A 109 -14.06 -4.52 -5.18
CA TYR A 109 -15.40 -4.76 -4.61
C TYR A 109 -15.78 -3.80 -3.47
N ASN A 110 -14.82 -3.19 -2.79
CA ASN A 110 -15.01 -2.34 -1.61
C ASN A 110 -13.96 -1.22 -1.59
N GLU A 111 -13.84 -0.50 -2.71
CA GLU A 111 -12.81 0.49 -2.96
C GLU A 111 -12.67 1.45 -1.76
N SER A 112 -13.79 2.00 -1.24
CA SER A 112 -13.80 3.00 -0.17
C SER A 112 -13.01 2.61 1.09
N LEU A 113 -12.85 1.30 1.39
CA LEU A 113 -12.06 0.80 2.52
C LEU A 113 -10.54 0.81 2.28
N ALA A 114 -10.10 0.74 1.02
CA ALA A 114 -8.69 0.91 0.67
C ALA A 114 -8.25 2.39 0.76
N TRP A 115 -9.21 3.31 0.64
CA TRP A 115 -8.96 4.75 0.58
C TRP A 115 -9.20 5.48 1.89
N ASN A 116 -10.30 5.16 2.57
CA ASN A 116 -10.78 5.89 3.72
C ASN A 116 -10.60 5.11 5.01
N GLU A 117 -10.57 5.84 6.12
CA GLU A 117 -10.63 5.26 7.46
C GLU A 117 -12.00 5.53 8.06
N PHE A 118 -12.62 4.47 8.58
CA PHE A 118 -13.91 4.56 9.24
C PHE A 118 -13.75 4.19 10.71
N GLN A 119 -14.24 5.06 11.59
CA GLN A 119 -14.17 4.84 13.04
C GLN A 119 -14.93 3.59 13.49
N ASN A 120 -15.98 3.22 12.77
CA ASN A 120 -16.82 2.07 13.03
C ASN A 120 -17.57 1.65 11.77
N GLU A 121 -18.21 0.49 11.84
CA GLU A 121 -18.94 -0.10 10.73
C GLU A 121 -20.14 0.75 10.31
N ASP A 122 -20.85 1.39 11.24
CA ASP A 122 -21.99 2.26 10.91
C ASP A 122 -21.57 3.44 10.02
N ARG A 123 -20.41 4.04 10.29
CA ARG A 123 -19.83 5.10 9.45
C ARG A 123 -19.47 4.60 8.06
N TYR A 124 -18.90 3.39 7.98
CA TYR A 124 -18.60 2.75 6.69
C TYR A 124 -19.88 2.50 5.88
N LEU A 125 -20.90 1.88 6.49
CA LEU A 125 -22.17 1.61 5.82
C LEU A 125 -22.90 2.89 5.41
N SER A 126 -22.86 3.92 6.24
CA SER A 126 -23.43 5.24 5.93
C SER A 126 -22.73 5.87 4.72
N HIS A 127 -21.40 5.77 4.65
CA HIS A 127 -20.63 6.26 3.52
C HIS A 127 -21.01 5.55 2.21
N LEU A 128 -21.15 4.21 2.21
CA LEU A 128 -21.60 3.47 1.03
C LEU A 128 -22.98 3.93 0.54
N GLN A 129 -23.91 4.19 1.46
CA GLN A 129 -25.25 4.70 1.13
C GLN A 129 -25.18 6.11 0.53
N GLU A 130 -24.32 6.98 1.07
CA GLU A 130 -24.09 8.32 0.54
C GLU A 130 -23.48 8.28 -0.86
N GLU A 131 -22.47 7.44 -1.10
CA GLU A 131 -21.84 7.30 -2.42
C GLU A 131 -22.87 6.85 -3.47
N GLN A 132 -23.66 5.82 -3.16
CA GLN A 132 -24.73 5.34 -4.03
C GLN A 132 -25.77 6.43 -4.35
N SER A 133 -26.05 7.31 -3.38
CA SER A 133 -26.98 8.43 -3.55
C SER A 133 -26.40 9.55 -4.42
N ARG A 134 -25.11 9.86 -4.26
CA ARG A 134 -24.40 10.87 -5.07
C ARG A 134 -24.27 10.44 -6.52
N GLU A 135 -24.01 9.15 -6.75
CA GLU A 135 -23.98 8.56 -8.09
C GLU A 135 -25.30 8.65 -8.85
N SER A 136 -26.41 9.01 -8.20
CA SER A 136 -27.70 9.12 -8.88
C SER A 136 -27.99 10.56 -9.37
N ASN A 137 -27.15 11.54 -9.01
CA ASN A 137 -27.48 12.97 -9.11
C ASN A 137 -26.53 13.84 -9.97
N SER A 138 -25.55 13.26 -10.67
CA SER A 138 -24.63 14.05 -11.52
C SER A 138 -25.15 14.17 -12.96
N GLU A 139 -25.37 15.40 -13.43
CA GLU A 139 -25.77 15.67 -14.83
C GLU A 139 -24.62 15.50 -15.84
N TRP A 140 -23.37 15.56 -15.37
CA TRP A 140 -22.18 15.59 -16.22
C TRP A 140 -21.43 14.25 -16.29
N PHE A 141 -21.89 13.25 -15.54
CA PHE A 141 -21.23 11.95 -15.47
C PHE A 141 -22.19 10.85 -15.96
N ASP A 142 -21.76 10.10 -16.98
CA ASP A 142 -22.52 8.97 -17.52
C ASP A 142 -22.40 7.76 -16.57
N HIS A 143 -23.25 7.76 -15.53
CA HIS A 143 -23.28 6.70 -14.52
C HIS A 143 -23.65 5.34 -15.11
N ASP A 144 -24.53 5.29 -16.12
CA ASP A 144 -24.95 4.04 -16.73
C ASP A 144 -23.79 3.39 -17.48
N ARG A 145 -23.04 4.17 -18.26
CA ARG A 145 -21.84 3.68 -18.94
C ARG A 145 -20.75 3.27 -17.96
N TRP A 146 -20.50 4.08 -16.92
CA TRP A 146 -19.52 3.74 -15.89
C TRP A 146 -19.87 2.43 -15.18
N LYS A 147 -21.13 2.25 -14.75
CA LYS A 147 -21.60 1.01 -14.11
C LYS A 147 -21.48 -0.19 -15.03
N PHE A 148 -21.81 -0.02 -16.31
CA PHE A 148 -21.68 -1.07 -17.31
C PHE A 148 -20.23 -1.51 -17.51
N GLU A 149 -19.31 -0.56 -17.68
CA GLU A 149 -17.88 -0.84 -17.89
C GLU A 149 -17.21 -1.37 -16.61
N LYS A 150 -17.54 -0.84 -15.42
CA LYS A 150 -17.14 -1.44 -14.13
C LYS A 150 -17.64 -2.88 -14.02
N GLY A 151 -18.87 -3.16 -14.42
CA GLY A 151 -19.42 -4.53 -14.47
C GLY A 151 -18.63 -5.47 -15.37
N LYS A 152 -18.15 -5.01 -16.53
CA LYS A 152 -17.25 -5.78 -17.39
C LYS A 152 -15.94 -6.11 -16.68
N VAL A 153 -15.32 -5.11 -16.04
CA VAL A 153 -14.10 -5.29 -15.24
C VAL A 153 -14.31 -6.34 -14.16
N LEU A 154 -15.38 -6.23 -13.37
CA LEU A 154 -15.67 -7.16 -12.28
C LEU A 154 -15.86 -8.61 -12.75
N ASN A 155 -16.48 -8.80 -13.92
CA ASN A 155 -16.63 -10.12 -14.51
C ASN A 155 -15.28 -10.70 -14.97
N GLU A 156 -14.44 -9.89 -15.61
CA GLU A 156 -13.11 -10.32 -16.05
C GLU A 156 -12.22 -10.66 -14.87
N VAL A 157 -12.15 -9.82 -13.84
CA VAL A 157 -11.24 -10.07 -12.71
C VAL A 157 -11.63 -11.32 -11.95
N LYS A 158 -12.95 -11.57 -11.81
CA LYS A 158 -13.47 -12.81 -11.25
C LYS A 158 -13.10 -14.02 -12.10
N ASN A 159 -13.36 -13.99 -13.40
CA ASN A 159 -13.20 -15.16 -14.25
C ASN A 159 -11.74 -15.49 -14.58
N ARG A 160 -10.89 -14.46 -14.71
CA ARG A 160 -9.50 -14.61 -15.17
C ARG A 160 -8.50 -14.71 -14.03
N PHE A 161 -8.71 -13.99 -12.93
CA PHE A 161 -7.77 -13.92 -11.81
C PHE A 161 -8.28 -14.57 -10.52
N ASP A 162 -9.53 -15.04 -10.52
CA ASP A 162 -10.19 -15.61 -9.33
C ASP A 162 -10.20 -14.63 -8.14
N ILE A 163 -10.31 -13.33 -8.45
CA ILE A 163 -10.45 -12.28 -7.44
C ILE A 163 -11.92 -12.21 -7.04
N LEU A 164 -12.20 -12.46 -5.78
CA LEU A 164 -13.55 -12.56 -5.22
C LEU A 164 -13.77 -11.54 -4.10
N PRO A 165 -15.01 -11.07 -3.87
CA PRO A 165 -15.28 -10.16 -2.78
C PRO A 165 -15.01 -10.83 -1.41
N ILE A 166 -14.45 -10.05 -0.49
CA ILE A 166 -14.31 -10.43 0.92
C ILE A 166 -15.66 -10.23 1.62
N GLU A 167 -16.13 -11.25 2.34
CA GLU A 167 -17.48 -11.26 2.93
C GLU A 167 -17.72 -10.15 3.96
N GLN A 168 -16.73 -9.86 4.79
CA GLN A 168 -16.81 -8.85 5.87
C GLN A 168 -15.58 -7.93 5.81
N PRO A 169 -15.52 -7.02 4.83
CA PRO A 169 -14.31 -6.29 4.50
C PRO A 169 -13.90 -5.30 5.60
N PHE A 170 -14.86 -4.68 6.30
CA PHE A 170 -14.57 -3.79 7.43
C PHE A 170 -13.93 -4.57 8.60
N SER A 171 -14.53 -5.70 8.99
CA SER A 171 -13.95 -6.56 10.04
C SER A 171 -12.60 -7.14 9.63
N TYR A 172 -12.44 -7.51 8.36
CA TYR A 172 -11.18 -8.02 7.82
C TYR A 172 -10.01 -7.05 8.04
N ILE A 173 -10.16 -5.77 7.67
CA ILE A 173 -9.08 -4.77 7.81
C ILE A 173 -8.74 -4.54 9.30
N ASN A 174 -9.77 -4.46 10.15
CA ASN A 174 -9.56 -4.26 11.58
C ASN A 174 -8.84 -5.46 12.22
N ASN A 175 -9.25 -6.67 11.89
CA ASN A 175 -8.60 -7.89 12.36
C ASN A 175 -7.15 -7.97 11.87
N LEU A 176 -6.88 -7.61 10.62
CA LEU A 176 -5.52 -7.56 10.07
C LEU A 176 -4.61 -6.62 10.86
N ARG A 177 -5.10 -5.43 11.21
CA ARG A 177 -4.34 -4.44 11.98
C ARG A 177 -4.13 -4.89 13.43
N ILE A 178 -5.12 -5.55 14.04
CA ILE A 178 -4.99 -6.18 15.36
C ILE A 178 -3.95 -7.31 15.32
N GLU A 179 -4.03 -8.21 14.33
CA GLU A 179 -3.06 -9.29 14.13
C GLU A 179 -1.65 -8.73 13.96
N ARG A 180 -1.49 -7.65 13.18
CA ARG A 180 -0.21 -6.96 13.05
C ARG A 180 0.30 -6.46 14.40
N SER A 181 -0.55 -5.86 15.23
CA SER A 181 -0.12 -5.30 16.52
C SER A 181 0.48 -6.36 17.46
N PHE A 182 0.00 -7.61 17.41
CA PHE A 182 0.56 -8.73 18.18
C PHE A 182 1.93 -9.22 17.66
N GLN A 183 2.28 -8.89 16.43
CA GLN A 183 3.57 -9.25 15.82
C GLN A 183 4.64 -8.16 16.00
N VAL A 184 4.24 -6.95 16.39
CA VAL A 184 5.14 -5.80 16.55
C VAL A 184 5.94 -5.94 17.84
N THR A 185 7.26 -5.75 17.73
CA THR A 185 8.19 -5.72 18.86
C THR A 185 8.43 -4.28 19.33
N VAL A 186 8.62 -3.35 18.41
CA VAL A 186 8.76 -1.91 18.71
C VAL A 186 7.74 -1.12 17.90
N ASN A 187 6.90 -0.36 18.61
CA ASN A 187 5.91 0.51 17.98
C ASN A 187 6.60 1.66 17.26
N THR A 188 6.04 2.02 16.10
CA THR A 188 6.50 3.16 15.30
C THR A 188 5.42 4.22 15.15
N LEU A 189 5.82 5.48 14.97
CA LEU A 189 4.91 6.61 14.81
C LEU A 189 3.99 6.52 13.57
N ASP A 190 4.38 5.73 12.56
CA ASP A 190 3.55 5.42 11.39
C ASP A 190 2.55 4.26 11.63
N SER A 191 2.46 3.76 12.86
CA SER A 191 1.54 2.69 13.31
C SER A 191 1.74 1.31 12.65
N ILE A 192 2.82 1.09 11.88
CA ILE A 192 3.12 -0.22 11.27
C ILE A 192 3.92 -1.12 12.22
N GLY A 193 4.82 -0.53 13.00
CA GLY A 193 5.72 -1.19 13.95
C GLY A 193 6.79 -2.09 13.31
N THR A 194 7.91 -2.30 14.00
CA THR A 194 8.95 -3.24 13.57
C THR A 194 8.80 -4.58 14.28
N LYS A 195 9.07 -5.67 13.56
CA LYS A 195 9.03 -7.04 14.08
C LYS A 195 10.38 -7.44 14.67
N GLN A 196 10.43 -8.58 15.36
CA GLN A 196 11.67 -9.30 15.64
C GLN A 196 11.79 -10.46 14.66
N PHE A 197 12.91 -10.55 13.96
CA PHE A 197 12.98 -11.42 12.77
C PHE A 197 13.71 -12.74 13.04
N MET A 198 14.57 -12.79 14.06
CA MET A 198 15.30 -13.95 14.54
C MET A 198 15.85 -13.68 15.95
N PRO A 199 16.18 -14.71 16.76
CA PRO A 199 16.87 -14.51 18.05
C PRO A 199 18.23 -13.80 17.92
N ALA A 200 18.81 -13.77 16.72
CA ALA A 200 20.13 -13.22 16.45
C ALA A 200 20.17 -11.71 16.16
N VAL A 201 19.02 -11.07 15.92
CA VAL A 201 18.96 -9.61 15.72
C VAL A 201 18.86 -8.95 17.09
N SER A 202 19.81 -8.06 17.41
CA SER A 202 19.81 -7.37 18.70
C SER A 202 18.62 -6.42 18.83
N ASN A 203 18.13 -6.21 20.06
CA ASN A 203 17.09 -5.21 20.32
C ASN A 203 17.51 -3.82 19.83
N GLU A 204 18.79 -3.49 19.95
CA GLU A 204 19.39 -2.24 19.43
C GLU A 204 19.15 -2.07 17.92
N THR A 205 19.28 -3.16 17.15
CA THR A 205 18.99 -3.14 15.71
C THR A 205 17.50 -2.86 15.47
N ILE A 206 16.61 -3.50 16.22
CA ILE A 206 15.15 -3.32 16.06
C ILE A 206 14.75 -1.88 16.40
N GLU A 207 15.32 -1.30 17.45
CA GLU A 207 15.11 0.10 17.84
C GLU A 207 15.64 1.07 16.79
N MET A 208 16.80 0.78 16.19
CA MET A 208 17.34 1.57 15.08
C MET A 208 16.40 1.53 13.86
N LEU A 209 15.85 0.37 13.49
CA LEU A 209 14.90 0.26 12.39
C LEU A 209 13.59 1.01 12.68
N ALA A 210 13.14 1.02 13.95
CA ALA A 210 12.01 1.84 14.38
C ALA A 210 12.32 3.34 14.27
N LEU A 211 13.54 3.75 14.65
CA LEU A 211 14.01 5.13 14.51
C LEU A 211 14.01 5.59 13.05
N VAL A 212 14.40 4.74 12.10
CA VAL A 212 14.33 5.05 10.66
C VAL A 212 12.91 5.46 10.27
N ARG A 213 11.89 4.67 10.66
CA ARG A 213 10.49 5.01 10.41
C ARG A 213 10.04 6.27 11.14
N HIS A 214 10.54 6.54 12.35
CA HIS A 214 10.26 7.80 13.05
C HIS A 214 10.80 9.02 12.30
N LEU A 215 12.02 8.93 11.77
CA LEU A 215 12.63 10.00 10.97
C LEU A 215 11.80 10.29 9.71
N GLN A 216 11.31 9.25 9.05
CA GLN A 216 10.41 9.38 7.90
C GLN A 216 9.06 9.99 8.30
N HIS A 217 8.43 9.49 9.36
CA HIS A 217 7.13 10.02 9.81
C HIS A 217 7.19 11.52 10.14
N THR A 218 8.28 11.95 10.77
CA THR A 218 8.48 13.33 11.23
C THR A 218 9.05 14.26 10.16
N CYS A 219 9.39 13.76 8.97
CA CYS A 219 10.10 14.51 7.93
C CYS A 219 11.35 15.19 8.50
N SER A 220 12.20 14.42 9.18
CA SER A 220 13.37 14.98 9.85
C SER A 220 14.31 15.68 8.86
N GLY A 221 14.71 16.91 9.17
CA GLY A 221 15.70 17.67 8.40
C GLY A 221 17.14 17.56 8.94
N ASP A 222 17.38 16.74 9.98
CA ASP A 222 18.71 16.59 10.57
C ASP A 222 19.61 15.71 9.70
N LYS A 223 20.36 16.36 8.81
CA LYS A 223 21.32 15.73 7.91
C LYS A 223 22.38 14.89 8.61
N THR A 224 22.90 15.36 9.75
CA THR A 224 23.96 14.65 10.45
C THR A 224 23.45 13.35 11.05
N LEU A 225 22.23 13.38 11.61
CA LEU A 225 21.58 12.19 12.14
C LEU A 225 21.23 11.20 11.02
N ILE A 226 20.63 11.68 9.93
CA ILE A 226 20.20 10.82 8.82
C ILE A 226 21.40 10.15 8.15
N ASP A 227 22.48 10.88 7.88
CA ASP A 227 23.70 10.31 7.30
C ASP A 227 24.33 9.24 8.22
N ARG A 228 24.28 9.46 9.54
CA ARG A 228 24.75 8.47 10.53
C ARG A 228 23.91 7.19 10.47
N ILE A 229 22.59 7.31 10.56
CA ILE A 229 21.67 6.17 10.53
C ILE A 229 21.77 5.41 9.19
N ALA A 230 21.90 6.13 8.07
CA ALA A 230 22.12 5.51 6.77
C ALA A 230 23.42 4.70 6.72
N ASN A 231 24.50 5.19 7.34
CA ASN A 231 25.75 4.43 7.43
C ASN A 231 25.61 3.19 8.33
N ASP A 232 24.92 3.30 9.46
CA ASP A 232 24.66 2.16 10.35
C ASP A 232 23.82 1.09 9.64
N LEU A 233 22.81 1.48 8.87
CA LEU A 233 22.03 0.59 8.00
C LEU A 233 22.91 -0.15 6.99
N ARG A 234 23.83 0.55 6.32
CA ARG A 234 24.77 -0.07 5.36
C ARG A 234 25.70 -1.08 6.03
N LEU A 235 26.22 -0.76 7.23
CA LEU A 235 27.04 -1.69 8.01
C LEU A 235 26.29 -2.97 8.39
N LEU A 236 24.98 -2.87 8.57
CA LEU A 236 24.09 -4.00 8.85
C LEU A 236 23.55 -4.70 7.59
N GLY A 237 23.91 -4.24 6.39
CA GLY A 237 23.51 -4.82 5.10
C GLY A 237 22.20 -4.29 4.52
N TYR A 238 21.56 -3.32 5.17
CA TYR A 238 20.33 -2.64 4.69
C TYR A 238 20.65 -1.51 3.71
N ASN A 239 21.41 -1.83 2.65
CA ASN A 239 21.90 -0.83 1.70
C ASN A 239 20.76 -0.11 0.97
N HIS A 240 19.71 -0.85 0.59
CA HIS A 240 18.54 -0.29 -0.08
C HIS A 240 17.81 0.70 0.84
N GLU A 241 17.54 0.31 2.07
CA GLU A 241 16.83 1.13 3.04
C GLU A 241 17.65 2.37 3.41
N ALA A 242 18.97 2.27 3.47
CA ALA A 242 19.87 3.41 3.68
C ALA A 242 19.78 4.42 2.53
N ASP A 243 19.83 3.96 1.29
CA ASP A 243 19.78 4.83 0.11
C ASP A 243 18.38 5.45 -0.04
N SER A 244 17.32 4.67 0.22
CA SER A 244 15.94 5.16 0.28
C SER A 244 15.75 6.26 1.32
N LEU A 245 16.32 6.06 2.52
CA LEU A 245 16.19 7.02 3.62
C LEU A 245 16.76 8.38 3.24
N VAL A 246 17.98 8.37 2.67
CA VAL A 246 18.67 9.59 2.25
C VAL A 246 17.93 10.26 1.09
N SER A 247 17.51 9.50 0.08
CA SER A 247 16.81 10.06 -1.09
C SER A 247 15.50 10.73 -0.69
N ARG A 248 14.69 10.08 0.15
CA ARG A 248 13.33 10.56 0.49
C ARG A 248 13.30 11.71 1.49
N LEU A 249 14.33 11.87 2.33
CA LEU A 249 14.40 12.95 3.33
C LEU A 249 15.14 14.20 2.86
N PHE A 250 15.90 14.15 1.75
CA PHE A 250 16.68 15.27 1.24
C PHE A 250 16.35 15.68 -0.20
N ILE A 251 15.07 15.59 -0.57
CA ILE A 251 14.55 16.13 -1.84
C ILE A 251 14.67 17.66 -1.87
#